data_AF-A0A448DNI1-F1
#
_entry.id   AF-A0A448DNI1-F1
#
_cell.length_a   1.000
_cell.length_b   1.000
_cell.length_c   1.000
_cell.angle_alpha   90.00
_cell.angle_beta   90.00
_cell.angle_gamma   90.00
#
_symmetry.space_group_name_H-M   'P 1'
#
loop_
_entity.id
_entity.type
_entity.pdbx_description
1 polymer ?
#
loop_
_entity_poly.entity_id
_entity_poly.type
_entity_poly.pdbx_seq_one_letter_code
_entity_poly.pdbx_strand_id
1 'polypeptide(L)'
;MTEKTANPTTEPTVIDEAYMERFTNDQLAYKAWTGAVLVQEILFDEEGIEYCMQDAKFEAAHAALALRVLVRRLTGINPDELQKAVQQRQLEVLVLEPETPQLPVWETLQ
;
A
#
# COMPACT_ATOMS: atom_id res chain seq x y z
N MET A 1 20.68 -18.57 -48.52
CA MET A 1 20.96 -17.99 -47.19
C MET A 1 19.63 -17.72 -46.54
N THR A 2 19.19 -18.59 -45.63
CA THR A 2 17.94 -18.41 -44.88
C THR A 2 18.28 -17.79 -43.53
N GLU A 3 17.90 -16.53 -43.36
CA GLU A 3 17.98 -15.80 -42.10
C GLU A 3 17.10 -16.51 -41.06
N LYS A 4 17.76 -17.07 -40.05
CA LYS A 4 17.11 -17.65 -38.88
C LYS A 4 16.72 -16.51 -37.95
N THR A 5 15.47 -16.08 -38.02
CA THR A 5 14.90 -15.12 -37.06
C THR A 5 14.93 -15.74 -35.67
N ALA A 6 15.78 -15.19 -34.78
CA ALA A 6 15.82 -15.57 -33.38
C ALA A 6 14.53 -15.10 -32.70
N ASN A 7 13.75 -16.02 -32.14
CA ASN A 7 12.66 -15.67 -31.24
C ASN A 7 13.25 -14.99 -30.00
N PRO A 8 12.75 -13.82 -29.58
CA PRO A 8 13.19 -13.21 -28.33
C PRO A 8 12.76 -14.14 -27.19
N THR A 9 13.75 -14.72 -26.50
CA THR A 9 13.55 -15.37 -25.21
C THR A 9 13.18 -14.29 -24.20
N THR A 10 11.89 -14.16 -23.92
CA THR A 10 11.40 -13.27 -22.86
C THR A 10 11.68 -13.95 -21.51
N GLU A 11 12.78 -13.57 -20.85
CA GLU A 11 13.01 -13.99 -19.47
C GLU A 11 11.91 -13.43 -18.57
N PRO A 12 11.41 -14.21 -17.60
CA PRO A 12 10.37 -13.74 -16.67
C PRO A 12 10.92 -12.56 -15.85
N THR A 13 10.20 -11.44 -15.88
CA THR A 13 10.57 -10.27 -15.08
C THR A 13 9.92 -10.37 -13.71
N VAL A 14 10.74 -10.36 -12.66
CA VAL A 14 10.26 -10.26 -11.27
C VAL A 14 9.87 -8.81 -11.00
N ILE A 15 8.66 -8.60 -10.47
CA ILE A 15 8.15 -7.28 -10.12
C ILE A 15 8.28 -7.11 -8.61
N ASP A 16 9.31 -6.37 -8.21
CA ASP A 16 9.64 -6.05 -6.82
C ASP A 16 9.93 -4.55 -6.65
N GLU A 17 10.42 -4.16 -5.46
CA GLU A 17 10.79 -2.76 -5.22
C GLU A 17 11.94 -2.28 -6.11
N ALA A 18 12.91 -3.14 -6.42
CA ALA A 18 14.05 -2.79 -7.28
C ALA A 18 13.60 -2.52 -8.73
N TYR A 19 12.65 -3.30 -9.23
CA TYR A 19 11.97 -3.02 -10.48
C TYR A 19 11.27 -1.66 -10.45
N MET A 20 10.62 -1.29 -9.34
CA MET A 20 9.93 -0.01 -9.22
C MET A 20 10.88 1.19 -9.15
N GLU A 21 12.13 1.01 -8.71
CA GLU A 21 13.12 2.09 -8.64
C GLU A 21 13.45 2.72 -10.00
N ARG A 22 13.15 2.07 -11.13
CA ARG A 22 13.36 2.65 -12.47
C ARG A 22 12.39 3.77 -12.83
N PHE A 23 11.28 3.90 -12.09
CA PHE A 23 10.26 4.90 -12.37
C PHE A 23 10.54 6.22 -11.62
N THR A 24 10.12 7.32 -12.22
CA THR A 24 10.15 8.65 -11.57
C THR A 24 9.07 8.76 -10.49
N ASN A 25 9.18 9.76 -9.60
CA ASN A 25 8.20 9.94 -8.53
C ASN A 25 6.78 10.15 -9.07
N ASP A 26 6.60 10.92 -10.15
CA ASP A 26 5.29 11.14 -10.76
C ASP A 26 4.72 9.85 -11.36
N GLN A 27 5.57 9.02 -11.97
CA GLN A 27 5.17 7.71 -12.50
C GLN A 27 4.78 6.73 -11.39
N LEU A 28 5.50 6.75 -10.25
CA LEU A 28 5.17 5.95 -9.08
C LEU A 28 3.84 6.41 -8.45
N ALA A 29 3.65 7.72 -8.31
CA ALA A 29 2.42 8.31 -7.79
C ALA A 29 1.22 7.98 -8.69
N TYR A 30 1.38 8.16 -10.01
CA TYR A 30 0.34 7.81 -10.98
C TYR A 30 0.00 6.32 -10.92
N LYS A 31 1.01 5.43 -10.93
CA LYS A 31 0.81 3.98 -10.87
C LYS A 31 0.12 3.53 -9.57
N ALA A 32 0.52 4.08 -8.43
CA ALA A 32 -0.13 3.80 -7.15
C ALA A 32 -1.59 4.28 -7.14
N TRP A 33 -1.85 5.49 -7.66
CA TRP A 33 -3.19 6.05 -7.70
C TRP A 33 -4.12 5.29 -8.65
N THR A 34 -3.71 5.06 -9.90
CA THR A 34 -4.54 4.35 -10.88
C THR A 34 -4.79 2.92 -10.45
N GLY A 35 -3.80 2.25 -9.87
CA GLY A 35 -3.97 0.90 -9.38
C GLY A 35 -4.97 0.82 -8.22
N ALA A 36 -4.91 1.78 -7.29
CA ALA A 36 -5.90 1.88 -6.22
C ALA A 36 -7.32 2.15 -6.76
N VAL A 37 -7.47 2.99 -7.78
CA VAL A 37 -8.77 3.24 -8.44
C VAL A 37 -9.32 1.98 -9.10
N LEU A 38 -8.51 1.24 -9.87
CA LEU A 38 -8.95 0.00 -10.50
C LEU A 38 -9.37 -1.05 -9.48
N VAL A 39 -8.58 -1.21 -8.41
CA VAL A 39 -8.92 -2.12 -7.32
C VAL A 39 -10.24 -1.72 -6.66
N GLN A 40 -10.45 -0.42 -6.44
CA GLN A 40 -11.69 0.11 -5.91
C GLN A 40 -12.87 -0.23 -6.83
N GLU A 41 -12.76 0.05 -8.13
CA GLU A 41 -13.80 -0.26 -9.11
C GLU A 41 -14.19 -1.74 -9.09
N ILE A 42 -13.21 -2.64 -9.08
CA ILE A 42 -13.45 -4.08 -9.04
C ILE A 42 -14.08 -4.54 -7.71
N LEU A 43 -13.61 -3.99 -6.57
CA LEU A 43 -14.13 -4.40 -5.26
C LEU A 43 -15.56 -3.93 -4.99
N PHE A 44 -16.00 -2.85 -5.63
CA PHE A 44 -17.34 -2.29 -5.47
C PHE A 44 -18.31 -2.66 -6.60
N ASP A 45 -17.87 -3.44 -7.58
CA ASP A 45 -18.71 -4.01 -8.63
C ASP A 45 -19.16 -5.43 -8.23
N GLU A 46 -20.39 -5.56 -7.72
CA GLU A 46 -20.96 -6.83 -7.25
C GLU A 46 -20.99 -7.93 -8.33
N GLU A 47 -21.08 -7.57 -9.61
CA GLU A 47 -21.07 -8.52 -10.73
C GLU A 47 -19.64 -8.81 -11.23
N GLY A 48 -18.74 -7.83 -11.13
CA GLY A 48 -17.35 -7.93 -11.59
C GLY A 48 -16.37 -8.64 -10.64
N ILE A 49 -16.72 -8.78 -9.36
CA ILE A 49 -15.85 -9.39 -8.33
C ILE A 49 -15.39 -10.80 -8.72
N GLU A 50 -16.27 -11.66 -9.24
CA GLU A 50 -15.94 -13.08 -9.47
C GLU A 50 -14.91 -13.25 -10.61
N TYR A 51 -14.93 -12.36 -11.60
CA TYR A 51 -14.07 -12.45 -12.78
C TYR A 51 -12.79 -11.63 -12.67
N CYS A 52 -12.83 -10.48 -11.98
CA CYS A 52 -11.74 -9.50 -11.99
C CYS A 52 -10.89 -9.52 -10.71
N MET A 53 -11.21 -10.36 -9.71
CA MET A 53 -10.50 -10.37 -8.43
C MET A 53 -8.99 -10.66 -8.54
N GLN A 54 -8.57 -11.48 -9.50
CA GLN A 54 -7.13 -11.74 -9.69
C GLN A 54 -6.40 -10.51 -10.23
N ASP A 55 -7.02 -9.77 -11.15
CA ASP A 55 -6.47 -8.53 -11.68
C ASP A 55 -6.39 -7.47 -10.57
N ALA A 56 -7.42 -7.38 -9.72
CA ALA A 56 -7.39 -6.50 -8.55
C ALA A 56 -6.26 -6.85 -7.58
N LYS A 57 -6.03 -8.14 -7.29
CA LYS A 57 -4.93 -8.56 -6.41
C LYS A 57 -3.56 -8.18 -6.98
N PHE A 58 -3.37 -8.41 -8.27
CA PHE A 58 -2.13 -8.08 -8.95
C PHE A 58 -1.88 -6.58 -8.97
N GLU A 59 -2.91 -5.80 -9.31
CA GLU A 59 -2.80 -4.34 -9.35
C GLU A 59 -2.62 -3.75 -7.95
N ALA A 60 -3.27 -4.29 -6.91
CA ALA A 60 -3.05 -3.89 -5.53
C ALA A 60 -1.59 -4.11 -5.10
N ALA A 61 -0.99 -5.26 -5.46
CA ALA A 61 0.40 -5.53 -5.18
C ALA A 61 1.34 -4.55 -5.89
N HIS A 62 1.06 -4.22 -7.15
CA HIS A 62 1.84 -3.25 -7.92
C HIS A 62 1.74 -1.83 -7.37
N ALA A 63 0.53 -1.38 -7.06
CA ALA A 63 0.28 -0.09 -6.46
C ALA A 63 0.98 0.03 -5.11
N ALA A 64 0.95 -1.03 -4.29
CA ALA A 64 1.65 -1.08 -3.01
C ALA A 64 3.17 -0.97 -3.17
N LEU A 65 3.78 -1.72 -4.11
CA LEU A 65 5.22 -1.64 -4.38
C LEU A 65 5.62 -0.24 -4.87
N ALA A 66 4.84 0.36 -5.77
CA ALA A 66 5.08 1.71 -6.25
C ALA A 66 5.01 2.75 -5.11
N LEU A 67 4.00 2.63 -4.24
CA LEU A 67 3.82 3.50 -3.09
C LEU A 67 4.95 3.34 -2.07
N ARG A 68 5.41 2.12 -1.79
CA ARG A 68 6.54 1.86 -0.88
C ARG A 68 7.81 2.56 -1.35
N VAL A 69 8.16 2.43 -2.63
CA VAL A 69 9.32 3.13 -3.19
C VAL A 69 9.15 4.64 -3.10
N LEU A 70 7.97 5.16 -3.45
CA LEU A 70 7.69 6.59 -3.38
C LEU A 70 7.80 7.13 -1.94
N VAL A 71 7.18 6.45 -0.97
CA VAL A 71 7.23 6.82 0.45
C VAL A 71 8.67 6.83 0.95
N ARG A 72 9.47 5.81 0.62
CA ARG A 72 10.88 5.77 0.97
C ARG A 72 11.64 6.95 0.39
N ARG A 73 11.41 7.29 -0.88
CA ARG A 73 12.08 8.43 -1.54
C ARG A 73 11.72 9.78 -0.93
N LEU A 74 10.44 9.96 -0.57
CA LEU A 74 9.96 11.24 -0.04
C LEU A 74 10.36 11.46 1.42
N THR A 75 10.45 10.39 2.22
CA THR A 75 10.68 10.49 3.67
C THR A 75 12.09 10.13 4.09
N GLY A 76 12.82 9.37 3.27
CA GLY A 76 14.09 8.74 3.66
C GLY A 76 13.91 7.58 4.65
N ILE A 77 12.67 7.20 5.00
CA ILE A 77 12.36 6.19 6.02
C ILE A 77 11.87 4.91 5.32
N ASN A 78 12.19 3.75 5.89
CA ASN A 78 11.61 2.50 5.42
C ASN A 78 10.06 2.53 5.60
N PRO A 79 9.25 2.21 4.58
CA PRO A 79 7.80 2.27 4.67
C PRO A 79 7.20 1.43 5.81
N ASP A 80 7.79 0.27 6.14
CA ASP A 80 7.31 -0.58 7.24
C ASP A 80 7.59 0.05 8.61
N GLU A 81 8.74 0.72 8.75
CA GLU A 81 9.08 1.46 9.96
C GLU A 81 8.17 2.69 10.13
N LEU A 82 7.90 3.39 9.03
CA LEU A 82 6.98 4.52 9.01
C LEU A 82 5.56 4.07 9.40
N GLN A 83 5.07 2.97 8.83
CA GLN A 83 3.76 2.41 9.17
C GLN A 83 3.66 2.09 10.66
N LYS A 84 4.67 1.43 11.24
CA LYS A 84 4.73 1.13 12.69
C LYS A 84 4.71 2.40 13.52
N ALA A 85 5.49 3.42 13.16
CA ALA A 85 5.54 4.69 13.88
C ALA A 85 4.19 5.43 13.85
N VAL A 86 3.51 5.43 12.69
CA VAL A 86 2.17 6.01 12.54
C VAL A 86 1.14 5.27 13.38
N GLN A 87 1.13 3.94 13.31
CA GLN A 87 0.21 3.11 14.09
C GLN A 87 0.44 3.26 15.60
N GLN A 88 1.70 3.28 16.05
CA GLN A 88 2.04 3.50 17.44
C GLN A 88 1.49 4.84 17.94
N ARG A 89 1.68 5.91 17.15
CA ARG A 89 1.14 7.23 17.49
C ARG A 89 -0.38 7.26 17.54
N GLN A 90 -1.06 6.55 16.63
CA GLN A 90 -2.52 6.43 16.63
C GLN A 90 -3.03 5.69 17.88
N LEU A 91 -2.35 4.61 18.29
CA LEU A 91 -2.68 3.89 19.51
C LEU A 91 -2.46 4.75 20.76
N GLU A 92 -1.37 5.52 20.81
CA GLU A 92 -1.11 6.45 21.92
C GLU A 92 -2.22 7.49 22.05
N VAL A 93 -2.72 8.05 20.96
CA VAL A 93 -3.87 8.98 21.00
C VAL A 93 -5.11 8.30 21.58
N LEU A 94 -5.43 7.08 21.13
CA LEU A 94 -6.62 6.36 21.58
C LEU A 94 -6.53 5.87 23.04
N VAL A 95 -5.34 5.54 23.54
CA VAL A 95 -5.13 5.08 24.92
C VAL A 95 -4.96 6.24 25.90
N LEU A 96 -4.50 7.40 25.42
CA LEU A 96 -4.30 8.60 26.24
C LEU A 96 -5.47 9.59 26.16
N GLU A 97 -6.47 9.35 25.33
CA GLU A 97 -7.76 10.04 25.45
C GLU A 97 -8.38 9.67 26.82
N PRO A 98 -8.58 10.64 27.73
CA PRO A 98 -9.12 10.34 29.04
C PRO A 98 -10.62 10.05 28.91
N GLU A 99 -10.99 8.78 28.75
CA GLU A 99 -12.34 8.38 29.09
C GLU A 99 -12.54 8.57 30.60
N THR A 100 -13.53 9.38 30.93
CA THR A 100 -14.11 9.71 32.25
C THR A 100 -13.40 10.75 33.13
N PRO A 101 -14.11 11.84 33.52
CA PRO A 101 -13.74 12.58 34.71
C PRO A 101 -13.78 11.61 35.89
N GLN A 102 -12.62 11.37 36.52
CA GLN A 102 -12.53 10.60 37.75
C GLN A 102 -13.45 11.25 38.77
N LEU A 103 -14.56 10.58 39.10
CA LEU A 103 -15.42 11.02 40.19
C LEU A 103 -14.55 11.15 41.44
N PRO A 104 -14.66 12.28 42.17
CA PRO A 104 -13.76 12.55 43.26
C PRO A 104 -13.96 11.51 44.38
N VAL A 105 -12.82 11.01 44.89
CA VAL A 105 -12.65 9.90 45.85
C VAL A 105 -13.15 10.28 47.27
N TRP A 106 -14.37 10.78 47.42
CA TRP A 106 -14.92 11.13 48.75
C TRP A 106 -16.24 10.45 49.11
N GLU A 107 -16.82 9.61 48.25
CA GLU A 107 -18.03 8.83 48.58
C GLU A 107 -17.76 7.46 49.22
N THR A 108 -16.57 7.22 49.79
CA THR A 108 -16.34 6.08 50.70
C THR A 108 -16.18 6.54 52.14
N LEU A 109 -17.19 7.24 52.67
CA LEU A 109 -17.45 7.31 54.10
C LEU A 109 -18.96 7.55 54.30
N GLN A 110 -19.71 6.46 54.48
CA GLN A 110 -20.75 6.31 55.51
C GLN A 110 -21.15 4.85 55.65
#